data_AF-A0A3M1VJK0-F1
#
_entry.id   AF-A0A3M1VJK0-F1
#
_cell.length_a   1.000
_cell.length_b   1.000
_cell.length_c   1.000
_cell.angle_alpha   90.00
_cell.angle_beta   90.00
_cell.angle_gamma   90.00
#
_symmetry.space_group_name_H-M   'P 1'
#
loop_
_entity.id
_entity.type
_entity.pdbx_description
1 polymer ?
#
loop_
_entity_poly.entity_id
_entity_poly.type
_entity_poly.pdbx_seq_one_letter_code
_entity_poly.pdbx_strand_id
1 'polypeptide(L)'
;LAGLAEEFFFRGVLQPLLSRWTDTPTAVGLTALVFGLLHALTPAYAVLATILGVYLGALAELSSTGAAPNIVPAVVAHGVYDFVAFVLIARIWSAERQPAVSARPSTPSRQAVRSDLPHSPERPEVNDAPANGPGLR
;
A
#
# COMPACT_ATOMS: atom_id res chain seq x y z
N LEU A 1 6.79 2.58 14.31
CA LEU A 1 6.91 1.95 15.65
C LEU A 1 7.31 0.48 15.56
N ALA A 2 6.80 -0.28 14.59
CA ALA A 2 7.18 -1.69 14.36
C ALA A 2 8.71 -1.91 14.36
N GLY A 3 9.46 -1.27 13.45
CA GLY A 3 10.92 -1.41 13.42
C GLY A 3 11.63 -1.06 14.74
N LEU A 4 11.16 -0.05 15.49
CA LEU A 4 11.73 0.26 16.81
C LEU A 4 11.48 -0.86 17.83
N ALA A 5 10.26 -1.39 17.88
CA ALA A 5 9.89 -2.46 18.81
C ALA A 5 10.62 -3.77 18.47
N GLU A 6 10.75 -4.07 17.18
CA GLU A 6 11.52 -5.22 16.70
C GLU A 6 12.99 -5.10 17.06
N GLU A 7 13.64 -3.97 16.75
CA GLU A 7 15.05 -3.77 17.13
C GLU A 7 15.26 -3.83 18.65
N PHE A 8 14.35 -3.25 19.43
CA PHE A 8 14.41 -3.35 20.88
C PHE A 8 14.33 -4.81 21.36
N PHE A 9 13.40 -5.59 20.83
CA PHE A 9 13.26 -7.00 21.22
C PHE A 9 14.46 -7.84 20.78
N PHE A 10 14.82 -7.79 19.50
CA PHE A 10 15.86 -8.66 18.96
C PHE A 10 17.25 -8.26 19.44
N ARG A 11 17.59 -6.96 19.43
CA ARG A 11 18.96 -6.47 19.69
C ARG A 11 19.13 -5.95 21.12
N GLY A 12 18.06 -5.46 21.73
CA GLY A 12 18.06 -5.02 23.12
C GLY A 12 17.83 -6.14 24.14
N VAL A 13 17.11 -7.22 23.76
CA VAL A 13 16.75 -8.31 24.68
C VAL A 13 17.27 -9.67 24.24
N LEU A 14 16.87 -10.17 23.07
CA LEU A 14 17.14 -11.55 22.67
C LEU A 14 18.63 -11.81 22.40
N GLN A 15 19.29 -10.98 21.59
CA GLN A 15 20.71 -11.12 21.27
C GLN A 15 21.59 -11.01 22.53
N PRO A 16 21.45 -9.99 23.41
CA PRO A 16 22.20 -9.92 24.65
C PRO A 16 21.92 -11.08 25.59
N LEU A 17 20.68 -11.60 25.62
CA LEU A 17 20.34 -12.77 26.41
C LEU A 17 21.09 -14.00 25.89
N LEU A 18 21.11 -14.24 24.58
CA LEU A 18 21.84 -15.34 23.96
C LEU A 18 23.35 -15.21 24.17
N SER A 19 23.91 -14.00 24.07
CA SER A 19 25.32 -13.71 24.36
C SER A 19 25.73 -14.00 25.81
N ARG A 20 24.80 -14.25 26.74
CA ARG A 20 25.13 -14.74 28.10
C ARG A 20 25.40 -16.24 28.14
N TRP A 21 24.89 -16.99 27.17
CA TRP A 21 24.99 -18.45 27.10
C TRP A 21 25.89 -18.92 25.95
N THR A 22 26.17 -18.06 24.97
CA THR A 22 26.99 -18.34 23.78
C THR A 22 28.00 -17.23 23.51
N ASP A 23 28.89 -17.43 22.53
CA ASP A 23 29.71 -16.34 22.00
C ASP A 23 28.88 -15.34 21.17
N THR A 24 29.39 -14.12 21.00
CA THR A 24 28.71 -13.02 20.31
C THR A 24 28.33 -13.35 18.85
N PRO A 25 29.23 -13.88 18.00
CA PRO A 25 28.84 -14.31 16.64
C PRO A 25 27.69 -15.32 16.63
N THR A 26 27.72 -16.33 17.50
CA THR A 26 26.63 -17.31 17.62
C THR A 26 25.32 -16.65 18.06
N ALA A 27 25.35 -15.73 19.03
CA ALA A 27 24.15 -15.01 19.48
C ALA A 27 23.54 -14.13 18.38
N VAL A 28 24.38 -13.45 17.59
CA VAL A 28 23.95 -12.69 16.40
C VAL A 28 23.30 -13.62 15.39
N GLY A 29 23.94 -14.75 15.07
CA GLY A 29 23.43 -15.72 14.11
C GLY A 29 22.09 -16.34 14.52
N LEU A 30 21.96 -16.75 15.78
CA LEU A 30 20.71 -17.30 16.31
C LEU A 30 19.58 -16.28 16.34
N THR A 31 19.86 -15.05 16.78
CA THR A 31 18.87 -13.96 16.77
C THR A 31 18.41 -13.66 15.34
N ALA A 32 19.34 -13.59 14.39
CA ALA A 32 19.04 -13.35 12.99
C ALA A 32 18.21 -14.48 12.36
N LEU A 33 18.49 -15.74 12.72
CA LEU A 33 17.70 -16.87 12.27
C LEU A 33 16.26 -16.79 12.79
N VAL A 34 16.07 -16.51 14.09
CA VAL A 34 14.74 -16.33 14.68
C VAL A 34 14.00 -15.17 14.00
N PHE A 35 14.68 -14.05 13.75
CA PHE A 35 14.13 -12.91 13.02
C PHE A 35 13.66 -13.33 11.63
N GLY A 36 14.49 -14.01 10.84
CA GLY A 36 14.15 -14.45 9.49
C GLY A 36 13.00 -15.45 9.45
N LEU A 37 12.94 -16.38 10.41
CA LEU A 37 11.84 -17.35 10.53
C LEU A 37 10.50 -16.68 10.85
N LEU A 38 10.50 -15.67 11.71
CA LEU A 38 9.29 -14.89 12.02
C LEU A 38 8.82 -14.03 10.84
N HIS A 39 9.69 -13.75 9.89
CA HIS A 39 9.40 -13.00 8.67
C HIS A 39 9.22 -13.91 7.45
N ALA A 40 8.94 -15.20 7.60
CA ALA A 40 8.88 -16.13 6.47
C ALA A 40 7.58 -16.03 5.62
N LEU A 41 7.36 -14.92 4.92
CA LEU A 41 6.30 -14.80 3.90
C LEU A 41 6.56 -15.69 2.67
N THR A 42 7.83 -15.79 2.27
CA THR A 42 8.34 -16.73 1.28
C THR A 42 9.71 -17.24 1.72
N PRO A 43 10.20 -18.39 1.24
CA PRO A 43 11.53 -18.88 1.59
C PRO A 43 12.64 -17.87 1.23
N ALA A 44 12.53 -17.21 0.09
CA ALA A 44 13.48 -16.17 -0.33
C ALA A 44 13.46 -14.97 0.64
N TYR A 45 12.26 -14.52 1.04
CA TYR A 45 12.12 -13.42 1.98
C TYR A 45 12.65 -13.78 3.39
N ALA A 46 12.47 -15.03 3.85
CA ALA A 46 13.06 -15.51 5.09
C ALA A 46 14.61 -15.47 5.07
N VAL A 47 15.22 -15.88 3.95
CA VAL A 47 16.68 -15.82 3.77
C VAL A 47 17.17 -14.38 3.78
N LEU A 48 16.52 -13.49 3.03
CA LEU A 48 16.86 -12.07 3.00
C LEU A 48 16.71 -11.41 4.37
N ALA A 49 15.62 -11.70 5.09
CA ALA A 49 15.39 -11.22 6.44
C ALA A 49 16.45 -11.74 7.42
N THR A 50 16.89 -13.00 7.28
CA THR A 50 18.00 -13.55 8.09
C THR A 50 19.30 -12.80 7.83
N ILE A 51 19.66 -12.56 6.56
CA ILE A 51 20.87 -11.82 6.19
C ILE A 51 20.82 -10.39 6.75
N LEU A 52 19.69 -9.71 6.60
CA LEU A 52 19.47 -8.38 7.17
C LEU A 52 19.57 -8.41 8.70
N GLY A 53 19.03 -9.46 9.33
CA GLY A 53 19.14 -9.73 10.76
C GLY A 53 20.59 -9.79 11.23
N VAL A 54 21.44 -10.54 10.52
CA VAL A 54 22.89 -10.65 10.82
C VAL A 54 23.55 -9.28 10.66
N TYR A 55 23.27 -8.55 9.58
CA TYR A 55 23.84 -7.23 9.35
C TYR A 55 23.50 -6.25 10.48
N LEU A 56 22.22 -6.18 10.86
CA LEU A 56 21.76 -5.29 11.94
C LEU A 56 22.30 -5.71 13.32
N GLY A 57 22.37 -7.02 13.59
CA GLY A 57 22.96 -7.55 14.82
C GLY A 57 24.45 -7.24 14.94
N ALA A 58 25.22 -7.43 13.86
CA ALA A 58 26.63 -7.05 13.79
C ALA A 58 26.82 -5.53 13.91
N LEU A 59 25.96 -4.74 13.25
CA LEU A 59 26.00 -3.28 13.34
C LEU A 59 25.79 -2.81 14.78
N ALA A 60 24.86 -3.43 15.52
CA ALA A 60 24.62 -3.11 16.92
C ALA A 60 25.86 -3.43 17.79
N GLU A 61 26.46 -4.61 17.63
CA GLU A 61 27.67 -5.00 18.38
C GLU A 61 28.86 -4.09 18.05
N LEU A 62 29.15 -3.85 16.77
CA LEU A 62 30.28 -3.04 16.32
C LEU A 62 30.14 -1.56 16.72
N SER A 63 28.91 -1.07 16.86
CA SER A 63 28.63 0.31 17.29
C SER A 63 28.57 0.46 18.82
N SER A 64 28.76 -0.62 19.57
CA SER A 64 28.73 -0.62 21.02
C SER A 64 30.09 -0.25 21.59
N THR A 65 30.14 0.80 22.41
CA THR A 65 31.37 1.27 23.08
C THR A 65 31.45 0.86 24.54
N GLY A 66 30.56 -0.03 25.01
CA GLY A 66 30.46 -0.44 26.41
C GLY A 66 29.68 -1.74 26.57
N ALA A 67 29.27 -2.05 27.81
CA ALA A 67 28.62 -3.34 28.13
C ALA A 67 27.19 -3.50 27.58
N ALA A 68 26.57 -2.42 27.12
CA ALA A 68 25.22 -2.43 26.56
C ALA A 68 25.24 -2.27 25.03
N PRO A 69 24.39 -3.01 24.29
CA PRO A 69 24.31 -2.91 22.85
C PRO A 69 23.80 -1.54 22.41
N ASN A 70 24.48 -0.93 21.43
CA ASN A 70 24.03 0.29 20.79
C ASN A 70 23.05 -0.05 19.66
N ILE A 71 21.76 0.02 19.96
CA ILE A 71 20.69 -0.32 19.01
C ILE A 71 20.30 0.83 18.08
N VAL A 72 20.77 2.06 18.32
CA VAL A 72 20.36 3.24 17.54
C VAL A 72 20.72 3.11 16.04
N PRO A 73 21.94 2.68 15.67
CA PRO A 73 22.28 2.47 14.26
C PRO A 73 21.40 1.42 13.58
N ALA A 74 21.06 0.33 14.29
CA ALA A 74 20.18 -0.71 13.78
C ALA A 74 18.75 -0.18 13.56
N VAL A 75 18.20 0.59 14.52
CA VAL A 75 16.89 1.24 14.40
C VAL A 75 16.83 2.18 13.20
N VAL A 76 17.86 3.00 13.00
CA VAL A 76 17.92 3.93 11.86
C VAL A 76 18.02 3.15 10.56
N ALA A 77 18.91 2.16 10.46
CA ALA A 77 19.08 1.35 9.26
C ALA A 77 17.80 0.61 8.87
N HIS A 78 17.12 -0.01 9.84
CA HIS A 78 15.85 -0.69 9.61
C HIS A 78 14.75 0.30 9.20
N GLY A 79 14.62 1.44 9.88
CA GLY A 79 13.64 2.45 9.52
C GLY A 79 13.83 3.02 8.11
N VAL A 80 15.08 3.21 7.68
CA VAL A 80 15.40 3.63 6.30
C VAL A 80 15.03 2.54 5.29
N TYR A 81 15.36 1.28 5.59
CA TYR A 81 15.01 0.15 4.72
C TYR A 81 13.50 0.06 4.50
N ASP A 82 12.72 0.11 5.58
CA ASP A 82 11.25 0.06 5.52
C ASP A 82 10.68 1.22 4.72
N PHE A 83 11.21 2.43 4.93
CA PHE A 83 10.76 3.62 4.22
C PHE A 83 11.02 3.50 2.71
N VAL A 84 12.21 3.06 2.30
CA VAL A 84 12.54 2.86 0.88
C VAL A 84 11.66 1.78 0.26
N ALA A 85 11.49 0.64 0.94
CA ALA A 85 10.62 -0.44 0.48
C ALA A 85 9.17 0.05 0.29
N PHE A 86 8.64 0.78 1.28
CA PHE A 86 7.30 1.36 1.21
C PHE A 86 7.15 2.32 0.02
N VAL A 87 8.10 3.24 -0.17
CA VAL A 87 8.06 4.21 -1.29
C VAL A 87 8.10 3.49 -2.65
N LEU A 88 8.94 2.47 -2.80
CA LEU A 88 9.03 1.70 -4.05
C LEU A 88 7.72 0.96 -4.33
N ILE A 89 7.16 0.28 -3.34
CA ILE A 89 5.88 -0.43 -3.47
C ILE A 89 4.76 0.57 -3.81
N ALA A 90 4.69 1.71 -3.13
CA ALA A 90 3.68 2.74 -3.39
C ALA A 90 3.76 3.30 -4.82
N ARG A 91 4.97 3.46 -5.36
CA ARG A 91 5.19 3.93 -6.74
C ARG A 91 4.76 2.89 -7.78
N ILE A 92 5.14 1.63 -7.60
CA ILE A 92 4.76 0.52 -8.50
C ILE A 92 3.22 0.41 -8.55
N TRP A 93 2.59 0.42 -7.37
CA TRP A 93 1.13 0.30 -7.28
C TRP A 93 0.37 1.51 -7.84
N SER A 94 0.96 2.70 -7.78
CA SER A 94 0.39 3.91 -8.38
C SER A 94 0.45 3.88 -9.91
N ALA A 95 1.52 3.32 -10.49
CA ALA A 95 1.67 3.20 -11.94
C ALA A 95 0.66 2.21 -12.55
N GLU A 96 0.38 1.10 -11.86
CA GLU A 96 -0.60 0.10 -12.29
C GLU A 96 -2.06 0.60 -12.27
N ARG A 97 -2.37 1.64 -11.49
CA ARG A 97 -3.73 2.21 -11.35
C ARG A 97 -4.08 3.27 -12.40
N GLN A 98 -3.09 3.82 -13.10
CA GLN A 98 -3.29 4.91 -14.08
C GLN A 98 -3.84 4.51 -15.47
N PRO A 99 -3.86 3.25 -15.94
CA PRO A 99 -4.49 2.88 -17.22
C PRO A 99 -6.03 2.94 -17.22
N ALA A 100 -6.68 2.77 -16.08
CA ALA A 100 -8.13 2.59 -16.01
C ALA A 100 -8.92 3.91 -15.88
N VAL A 101 -8.31 4.98 -15.36
CA VAL A 101 -8.96 6.29 -15.18
C VAL A 101 -8.89 7.15 -16.45
N SER A 102 -7.86 6.96 -17.27
CA SER A 102 -7.68 7.64 -18.57
C SER A 102 -8.56 7.06 -19.68
N ALA A 103 -9.09 5.85 -19.50
CA ALA A 103 -10.01 5.19 -20.43
C ALA A 103 -11.51 5.45 -20.13
N ARG A 104 -11.87 6.60 -19.53
CA ARG A 104 -13.28 7.00 -19.45
C ARG A 104 -13.76 7.40 -20.85
N PRO A 105 -14.81 6.76 -21.41
CA PRO A 105 -15.43 7.22 -22.65
C PRO A 105 -15.88 8.66 -22.46
N SER A 106 -15.44 9.57 -23.33
CA SER A 106 -16.03 10.90 -23.45
C SER A 106 -17.53 10.72 -23.63
N THR A 107 -18.30 11.21 -22.66
CA THR A 107 -19.77 11.22 -22.71
C THR A 107 -20.20 11.72 -24.10
N PRO A 108 -21.05 10.99 -24.85
CA PRO A 108 -21.45 11.44 -26.17
C PRO A 108 -22.07 12.83 -26.02
N SER A 109 -21.58 13.78 -26.82
CA SER A 109 -22.15 15.12 -26.90
C SER A 109 -23.67 15.00 -27.02
N ARG A 110 -24.41 15.66 -26.13
CA ARG A 110 -25.88 15.69 -26.12
C ARG A 110 -26.52 16.09 -27.46
N GLN A 111 -25.74 16.58 -28.42
CA GLN A 111 -26.18 16.83 -29.79
C GLN A 111 -26.44 15.56 -30.60
N ALA A 112 -25.72 14.45 -30.37
CA ALA A 112 -25.89 13.22 -31.16
C ALA A 112 -27.19 12.46 -30.82
N VAL A 113 -27.74 12.65 -29.62
CA VAL A 113 -29.00 11.99 -29.20
C VAL A 113 -30.25 12.73 -29.72
N ARG A 114 -30.10 13.99 -30.17
CA ARG A 114 -31.25 14.82 -30.58
C ARG A 114 -31.58 14.74 -32.08
N SER A 115 -30.70 14.20 -32.91
CA SER A 115 -30.93 14.04 -34.36
C SER A 115 -31.78 12.82 -34.72
N ASP A 116 -31.94 11.87 -33.79
CA ASP A 116 -32.48 10.54 -34.10
C ASP A 116 -33.91 10.32 -33.57
N LEU A 117 -34.59 11.38 -33.13
CA LEU A 117 -36.01 11.30 -32.75
C LEU A 117 -36.89 11.31 -34.00
N PRO A 118 -37.69 10.27 -34.27
CA PRO A 118 -38.61 10.26 -35.41
C PRO A 118 -39.68 11.35 -35.25
N HIS A 119 -40.01 12.00 -36.37
CA HIS A 119 -41.10 12.98 -36.47
C HIS A 119 -42.40 12.38 -35.89
N SER A 120 -42.96 13.09 -34.91
CA SER A 120 -44.27 12.76 -34.35
C SER A 120 -45.35 12.79 -35.44
N PRO A 121 -46.32 11.87 -35.45
CA PRO A 121 -47.39 11.89 -36.43
C PRO A 121 -48.27 13.14 -36.22
N GLU A 122 -48.64 13.79 -37.33
CA GLU A 122 -49.57 14.91 -37.36
C GLU A 122 -50.91 14.52 -36.69
N ARG A 123 -51.44 15.43 -35.87
CA ARG A 123 -52.76 15.27 -35.27
C ARG A 123 -53.83 15.33 -36.37
N PRO A 124 -54.87 14.48 -36.35
CA PRO A 124 -55.98 14.62 -37.28
C PRO A 124 -56.71 15.94 -37.00
N GLU A 125 -56.90 16.73 -38.04
CA GLU A 125 -57.68 17.95 -38.05
C GLU A 125 -59.15 17.59 -37.79
N VAL A 126 -59.61 17.81 -36.54
CA VAL A 126 -61.01 17.68 -36.16
C VAL A 126 -61.76 18.89 -36.72
N ASN A 127 -62.51 18.66 -37.80
CA ASN A 127 -63.46 19.60 -38.35
C ASN A 127 -64.78 19.49 -37.57
N ASP A 128 -64.95 20.36 -36.57
CA ASP A 128 -66.24 20.51 -35.88
C ASP A 128 -67.04 21.67 -36.50
N ALA A 129 -68.17 21.28 -37.09
CA ALA A 129 -69.19 22.11 -37.72
C ALA A 129 -69.84 23.11 -36.74
N PRO A 130 -70.53 24.17 -37.24
CA PRO A 130 -70.96 25.29 -36.41
C PRO A 130 -72.25 24.97 -35.64
N ALA A 131 -72.22 25.11 -34.31
CA ALA A 131 -73.42 25.08 -33.49
C ALA A 131 -73.87 26.51 -33.12
N ASN A 132 -75.03 26.88 -33.66
CA ASN A 132 -75.76 28.12 -33.41
C ASN A 132 -76.27 28.25 -31.96
N GLY A 133 -75.87 29.33 -31.28
CA GLY A 133 -76.62 30.17 -30.29
C GLY A 133 -77.32 29.53 -29.08
N PRO A 134 -78.08 30.31 -28.26
CA PRO A 134 -78.09 31.76 -28.08
C PRO A 134 -77.75 32.20 -26.63
N GLY A 135 -77.49 33.49 -26.44
CA GLY A 135 -77.17 34.10 -25.15
C GLY A 135 -78.36 34.36 -24.22
N LEU A 136 -78.02 34.88 -23.03
CA LEU A 136 -78.76 35.72 -22.08
C LEU A 136 -77.84 35.82 -20.85
N ARG A 137 -77.18 36.98 -20.65
CA ARG A 137 -77.51 38.01 -19.65
C ARG A 137 -77.57 37.49 -18.21
#